data_AF-A0A951STR6-F1
#
_entry.id   AF-A0A951STR6-F1
#
_cell.length_a   1.000
_cell.length_b   1.000
_cell.length_c   1.000
_cell.angle_alpha   90.00
_cell.angle_beta   90.00
_cell.angle_gamma   90.00
#
_symmetry.space_group_name_H-M   'P 1'
#
loop_
_entity.id
_entity.type
_entity.pdbx_description
1 polymer ?
#
loop_
_entity_poly.entity_id
_entity_poly.type
_entity_poly.pdbx_seq_one_letter_code
_entity_poly.pdbx_strand_id
1 'polypeptide(L)'
;MKHRPWVIVSITAWLVIGCRNPTSQFEFLNPLLVEGLSRPTTPTGLEASYNLAFRLLCLKWNQSVDPDTNFEVPIYHLYLYFHYPPAEFYRKEDIYEEVVGRQYCIKTDDFTGLLSFVVTGYDGWAESLVSAPMHFSIPQ
;
A
#
# COMPACT_ATOMS: atom_id res chain seq x y z
N MET A 1 42.48 -59.46 0.41
CA MET A 1 42.88 -58.04 0.43
C MET A 1 42.80 -57.49 -0.99
N LYS A 2 42.20 -56.37 -1.36
CA LYS A 2 41.12 -55.52 -0.83
C LYS A 2 40.78 -54.64 -2.05
N HIS A 3 39.64 -54.87 -2.68
CA HIS A 3 39.19 -54.11 -3.86
C HIS A 3 39.07 -52.61 -3.50
N ARG A 4 39.61 -51.73 -4.35
CA ARG A 4 39.33 -50.29 -4.30
C ARG A 4 38.04 -50.02 -5.08
N PRO A 5 36.97 -49.52 -4.46
CA PRO A 5 35.86 -48.94 -5.21
C PRO A 5 36.20 -47.52 -5.63
N TRP A 6 35.90 -47.21 -6.88
CA TRP A 6 35.84 -45.84 -7.39
C TRP A 6 34.62 -45.16 -6.77
N VAL A 7 34.84 -44.10 -5.97
CA VAL A 7 33.75 -43.25 -5.48
C VAL A 7 33.47 -42.23 -6.58
N ILE A 8 32.34 -42.41 -7.26
CA ILE A 8 31.75 -41.40 -8.14
C ILE A 8 31.17 -40.32 -7.20
N VAL A 9 31.79 -39.15 -7.16
CA VAL A 9 31.23 -37.98 -6.49
C VAL A 9 30.17 -37.39 -7.42
N SER A 10 28.91 -37.80 -7.25
CA SER A 10 27.77 -37.12 -7.86
C SER A 10 27.55 -35.80 -7.13
N ILE A 11 27.99 -34.70 -7.74
CA ILE A 11 27.60 -33.35 -7.31
C ILE A 11 26.17 -33.13 -7.78
N THR A 12 25.19 -33.38 -6.91
CA THR A 12 23.82 -32.93 -7.12
C THR A 12 23.79 -31.43 -6.88
N ALA A 13 23.84 -30.65 -7.97
CA ALA A 13 23.56 -29.22 -7.93
C ALA A 13 22.08 -29.04 -7.57
N TRP A 14 21.83 -28.70 -6.31
CA TRP A 14 20.53 -28.19 -5.89
C TRP A 14 20.31 -26.86 -6.59
N LEU A 15 19.46 -26.86 -7.61
CA LEU A 15 18.78 -25.68 -8.11
C LEU A 15 17.96 -25.13 -6.94
N VAL A 16 18.56 -24.22 -6.17
CA VAL A 16 17.81 -23.30 -5.33
C VAL A 16 17.08 -22.41 -6.32
N ILE A 17 15.89 -22.84 -6.73
CA ILE A 17 14.86 -21.92 -7.19
C ILE A 17 14.58 -21.08 -5.96
N GLY A 18 15.38 -20.03 -5.79
CA GLY A 18 15.12 -19.00 -4.80
C GLY A 18 13.71 -18.53 -5.10
N CYS A 19 12.79 -18.79 -4.15
CA CYS A 19 11.54 -18.08 -4.10
C CYS A 19 11.89 -16.61 -4.31
N ARG A 20 11.39 -16.06 -5.41
CA ARG A 20 11.41 -14.63 -5.68
C ARG A 20 10.77 -13.99 -4.46
N ASN A 21 11.59 -13.47 -3.55
CA ASN A 21 11.10 -12.58 -2.52
C ASN A 21 10.56 -11.38 -3.30
N PRO A 22 9.25 -11.08 -3.27
CA PRO A 22 8.75 -9.89 -3.92
C PRO A 22 9.35 -8.75 -3.10
N THR A 23 10.46 -8.21 -3.59
CA THR A 23 11.10 -7.03 -3.05
C THR A 23 10.25 -5.84 -3.51
N SER A 24 8.99 -5.80 -3.08
CA SER A 24 8.05 -4.69 -3.31
C SER A 24 8.36 -3.48 -2.43
N GLN A 25 9.44 -3.54 -1.65
CA GLN A 25 9.84 -2.47 -0.73
C GLN A 25 10.83 -1.47 -1.36
N PHE A 26 11.33 -1.68 -2.58
CA PHE A 26 12.51 -0.95 -3.09
C PHE A 26 12.34 -0.20 -4.42
N GLU A 27 11.22 -0.29 -5.14
CA GLU A 27 11.08 0.46 -6.42
C GLU A 27 10.79 1.97 -6.23
N PHE A 28 10.67 2.45 -4.99
CA PHE A 28 10.59 3.87 -4.66
C PHE A 28 11.48 4.21 -3.46
N LEU A 29 12.79 3.97 -3.55
CA LEU A 29 13.72 4.69 -2.68
C LEU A 29 13.78 6.13 -3.15
N ASN A 30 12.90 6.95 -2.59
CA ASN A 30 13.05 8.40 -2.61
C ASN A 30 14.50 8.73 -2.20
N PRO A 31 15.22 9.62 -2.92
CA PRO A 31 16.60 9.97 -2.60
C PRO A 31 16.84 10.32 -1.13
N LEU A 32 15.84 10.85 -0.42
CA LEU A 32 15.94 11.20 0.99
C LEU A 32 15.99 9.98 1.93
N LEU A 33 15.37 8.85 1.54
CA LEU A 33 15.53 7.58 2.26
C LEU A 33 16.95 7.02 2.09
N VAL A 34 17.66 7.43 1.04
CA VAL A 34 19.07 7.10 0.83
C VAL A 34 19.98 7.96 1.74
N GLU A 35 19.55 9.17 2.09
CA GLU A 35 20.25 10.10 2.99
C GLU A 35 20.05 9.79 4.49
N GLY A 36 19.24 8.77 4.83
CA GLY A 36 19.09 8.26 6.19
C GLY A 36 17.86 8.77 6.94
N LEU A 37 16.96 9.50 6.28
CA LEU A 37 15.64 9.83 6.83
C LEU A 37 14.69 8.64 6.78
N SER A 38 13.71 8.65 7.67
CA SER A 38 12.72 7.60 7.82
C SER A 38 11.47 7.90 7.02
N ARG A 39 10.89 6.87 6.40
CA ARG A 39 9.59 6.99 5.73
C ARG A 39 8.48 7.19 6.79
N PRO A 40 7.45 8.01 6.51
CA PRO A 40 6.25 8.05 7.34
C PRO A 40 5.62 6.67 7.58
N THR A 41 5.04 6.46 8.76
CA THR A 41 4.36 5.21 9.10
C THR A 41 3.10 5.02 8.26
N THR A 42 2.82 3.79 7.84
CA THR A 42 1.60 3.45 7.12
C THR A 42 0.33 3.89 7.89
N PRO A 43 -0.61 4.61 7.26
CA PRO A 43 -1.93 4.85 7.83
C PRO A 43 -2.68 3.53 8.09
N THR A 44 -3.48 3.49 9.15
CA THR A 44 -4.20 2.27 9.57
C THR A 44 -5.67 2.57 9.86
N GLY A 45 -6.45 1.55 10.24
CA GLY A 45 -7.83 1.75 10.70
C GLY A 45 -8.72 2.40 9.65
N LEU A 46 -8.63 1.95 8.41
CA LEU A 46 -9.47 2.48 7.33
C LEU A 46 -10.93 2.14 7.63
N GLU A 47 -11.78 3.16 7.52
CA GLU A 47 -13.22 3.06 7.70
C GLU A 47 -13.95 3.78 6.55
N ALA A 48 -15.13 3.28 6.23
CA ALA A 48 -16.02 3.84 5.24
C ALA A 48 -17.45 3.84 5.78
N SER A 49 -18.16 4.92 5.49
CA SER A 49 -19.56 5.08 5.82
C SER A 49 -20.29 5.70 4.64
N TYR A 50 -21.52 5.27 4.40
CA TYR A 50 -22.32 5.76 3.29
C TYR A 50 -23.66 6.26 3.77
N ASN A 51 -24.00 7.47 3.35
CA ASN A 51 -25.31 8.07 3.56
C ASN A 51 -26.11 8.01 2.27
N LEU A 52 -27.12 7.12 2.23
CA LEU A 52 -27.96 6.91 1.06
C LEU A 52 -28.79 8.14 0.68
N ALA A 53 -29.29 8.89 1.67
CA ALA A 53 -30.13 10.07 1.42
C ALA A 53 -29.37 11.19 0.70
N PHE A 54 -28.06 11.31 0.95
CA PHE A 54 -27.21 12.32 0.32
C PHE A 54 -26.28 11.75 -0.75
N ARG A 55 -26.33 10.43 -0.98
CA ARG A 55 -25.39 9.67 -1.82
C ARG A 55 -23.94 10.04 -1.55
N LEU A 56 -23.60 10.08 -0.27
CA LEU A 56 -22.35 10.60 0.24
C LEU A 56 -21.56 9.48 0.90
N LEU A 57 -20.40 9.18 0.35
CA LEU A 57 -19.41 8.27 0.92
C LEU A 57 -18.41 9.09 1.72
N CYS A 58 -18.16 8.72 2.96
CA CYS A 58 -17.10 9.28 3.79
C CYS A 58 -16.12 8.20 4.19
N LEU A 59 -14.84 8.47 3.93
CA LEU A 59 -13.69 7.62 4.20
C LEU A 59 -12.87 8.23 5.32
N LYS A 60 -12.36 7.40 6.22
CA LYS A 60 -11.55 7.80 7.38
C LYS A 60 -10.39 6.85 7.59
N TRP A 61 -9.35 7.36 8.23
CA TRP A 61 -8.16 6.58 8.60
C TRP A 61 -7.49 7.14 9.85
N ASN A 62 -6.63 6.33 10.46
CA ASN A 62 -5.72 6.74 11.52
C ASN A 62 -4.48 7.41 10.94
N GLN A 63 -3.84 8.23 11.77
CA GLN A 63 -2.70 9.06 11.38
C GLN A 63 -1.51 8.25 10.86
N SER A 64 -0.81 8.83 9.90
CA SER A 64 0.60 8.55 9.60
C SER A 64 1.47 9.47 10.46
N VAL A 65 2.61 8.97 10.94
CA VAL A 65 3.57 9.70 11.75
C VAL A 65 4.92 9.73 11.04
N ASP A 66 5.53 10.90 10.96
CA ASP A 66 6.95 11.04 10.58
C ASP A 66 7.82 10.52 11.74
N PRO A 67 8.60 9.44 11.57
CA PRO A 67 9.39 8.87 12.67
C PRO A 67 10.53 9.76 13.13
N ASP A 68 11.03 10.67 12.28
CA ASP A 68 12.18 11.52 12.58
C ASP A 68 11.76 12.71 13.45
N THR A 69 10.54 13.23 13.24
CA THR A 69 9.99 14.37 14.00
C THR A 69 8.94 13.96 15.05
N ASN A 70 8.40 12.75 14.94
CA ASN A 70 7.29 12.23 15.74
C ASN A 70 6.00 13.06 15.63
N PHE A 71 5.83 13.81 14.53
CA PHE A 71 4.61 14.56 14.24
C PHE A 71 3.69 13.79 13.29
N GLU A 72 2.39 14.08 13.39
CA GLU A 72 1.41 13.61 12.41
C GLU A 72 1.71 14.23 11.04
N VAL A 73 1.65 13.38 10.02
CA VAL A 73 1.73 13.81 8.63
C VAL A 73 0.41 14.47 8.22
N PRO A 74 0.44 15.70 7.66
CA PRO A 74 -0.78 16.46 7.41
C PRO A 74 -1.49 16.08 6.11
N ILE A 75 -0.77 15.50 5.14
CA ILE A 75 -1.24 15.24 3.77
C ILE A 75 -1.31 13.74 3.52
N TYR A 76 -2.32 13.30 2.79
CA TYR A 76 -2.55 11.91 2.42
C TYR A 76 -2.89 11.79 0.95
N HIS A 77 -2.34 10.78 0.26
CA HIS A 77 -2.80 10.45 -1.09
C HIS A 77 -3.86 9.36 -1.01
N LEU A 78 -4.99 9.65 -1.64
CA LEU A 78 -6.16 8.79 -1.68
C LEU A 78 -6.18 8.04 -3.01
N TYR A 79 -6.39 6.72 -2.96
CA TYR A 79 -6.59 5.89 -4.15
C TYR A 79 -7.95 5.21 -4.06
N LEU A 80 -8.80 5.44 -5.06
CA LEU A 80 -10.16 4.88 -5.15
C LEU A 80 -10.33 4.07 -6.41
N TYR A 81 -10.72 2.81 -6.25
CA TYR A 81 -10.97 1.89 -7.35
C TYR A 81 -12.44 1.47 -7.32
N PHE A 82 -13.22 1.99 -8.28
CA PHE A 82 -14.65 1.72 -8.46
C PHE A 82 -14.94 0.41 -9.21
N HIS A 83 -13.89 -0.37 -9.47
CA HIS A 83 -13.92 -1.70 -10.07
C HIS A 83 -12.99 -2.64 -9.26
N TYR A 84 -12.86 -3.92 -9.66
CA TYR A 84 -11.87 -4.80 -9.04
C TYR A 84 -10.50 -4.10 -9.02
N PRO A 85 -9.81 -4.09 -7.86
CA PRO A 85 -8.56 -3.38 -7.77
C PRO A 85 -7.53 -3.98 -8.74
N PRO A 86 -6.64 -3.16 -9.33
CA PRO A 86 -5.51 -3.68 -10.09
C PRO A 86 -4.67 -4.62 -9.22
N ALA A 87 -4.05 -5.63 -9.84
CA ALA A 87 -3.18 -6.58 -9.15
C ALA A 87 -1.99 -5.89 -8.44
N GLU A 88 -1.64 -4.71 -8.91
CA GLU A 88 -0.70 -3.77 -8.29
C GLU A 88 -1.50 -2.55 -7.83
N PHE A 89 -1.62 -2.38 -6.51
CA PHE A 89 -1.96 -1.06 -5.97
C PHE A 89 -0.74 -0.16 -6.10
N TYR A 90 -0.97 1.16 -6.12
CA TYR A 90 0.05 2.18 -5.83
C TYR A 90 0.93 2.61 -7.02
N ARG A 91 0.32 3.27 -8.00
CA ARG A 91 1.02 4.09 -8.99
C ARG A 91 0.66 5.54 -8.76
N LYS A 92 1.63 6.46 -8.86
CA LYS A 92 1.39 7.89 -8.62
C LYS A 92 0.31 8.46 -9.55
N GLU A 93 0.17 7.88 -10.74
CA GLU A 93 -0.84 8.24 -11.73
C GLU A 93 -2.26 7.80 -11.33
N ASP A 94 -2.40 6.87 -10.39
CA ASP A 94 -3.67 6.37 -9.87
C ASP A 94 -4.13 7.15 -8.62
N ILE A 95 -3.41 8.20 -8.21
CA ILE A 95 -3.85 9.08 -7.12
C ILE A 95 -5.17 9.71 -7.53
N TYR A 96 -6.20 9.42 -6.75
CA TYR A 96 -7.52 10.01 -6.92
C TYR A 96 -7.55 11.46 -6.41
N GLU A 97 -6.98 11.70 -5.22
CA GLU A 97 -6.99 13.00 -4.56
C GLU A 97 -5.84 13.13 -3.55
N GLU A 98 -5.33 14.35 -3.38
CA GLU A 98 -4.48 14.73 -2.24
C GLU A 98 -5.35 15.37 -1.14
N VAL A 99 -5.34 14.77 0.05
CA VAL A 99 -6.24 15.14 1.15
C VAL A 99 -5.45 15.66 2.33
N VAL A 100 -5.84 16.84 2.83
CA VAL A 100 -5.35 17.36 4.11
C VAL A 100 -6.24 16.82 5.24
N GLY A 101 -5.61 16.16 6.22
CA GLY A 101 -6.29 15.54 7.35
C GLY A 101 -6.72 14.10 7.10
N ARG A 102 -7.58 13.56 7.99
CA ARG A 102 -7.83 12.12 8.14
C ARG A 102 -9.20 11.64 7.64
N GLN A 103 -9.87 12.46 6.84
CA GLN A 103 -11.19 12.16 6.33
C GLN A 103 -11.39 12.80 4.96
N TYR A 104 -12.04 12.06 4.08
CA TYR A 104 -12.49 12.56 2.78
C TYR A 104 -13.92 12.11 2.52
N CYS A 105 -14.78 13.02 2.04
CA CYS A 105 -16.14 12.69 1.67
C CYS A 105 -16.41 13.07 0.22
N ILE A 106 -17.07 12.17 -0.51
CA ILE A 106 -17.34 12.28 -1.93
C ILE A 106 -18.80 11.91 -2.22
N LYS A 107 -19.41 12.67 -3.15
CA LYS A 107 -20.70 12.27 -3.73
C LYS A 107 -20.45 11.16 -4.75
N THR A 108 -21.12 10.03 -4.57
CA THR A 108 -20.95 8.86 -5.46
C THR A 108 -21.86 8.94 -6.69
N ASP A 109 -22.70 9.97 -6.78
CA ASP A 109 -23.70 10.18 -7.83
C ASP A 109 -24.56 8.94 -8.07
N ASP A 110 -24.42 8.25 -9.21
CA ASP A 110 -25.16 7.04 -9.55
C ASP A 110 -24.34 5.75 -9.37
N PHE A 111 -23.10 5.85 -8.86
CA PHE A 111 -22.27 4.66 -8.65
C PHE A 111 -22.86 3.77 -7.55
N THR A 112 -22.98 2.49 -7.89
CA THR A 112 -23.33 1.40 -6.97
C THR A 112 -22.37 0.25 -7.25
N GLY A 113 -22.01 -0.51 -6.21
CA GLY A 113 -21.08 -1.62 -6.34
C GLY A 113 -19.92 -1.59 -5.36
N LEU A 114 -18.89 -2.39 -5.66
CA LEU A 114 -17.74 -2.56 -4.80
C LEU A 114 -16.71 -1.45 -5.05
N LEU A 115 -16.35 -0.75 -3.99
CA LEU A 115 -15.23 0.18 -3.93
C LEU A 115 -14.06 -0.49 -3.22
N SER A 116 -12.85 -0.32 -3.74
CA SER A 116 -11.61 -0.56 -3.00
C SER A 116 -10.89 0.75 -2.73
N PHE A 117 -10.44 0.94 -1.50
CA PHE A 117 -9.81 2.16 -1.01
C PHE A 117 -8.50 1.83 -0.28
N VAL A 118 -7.44 2.55 -0.63
CA VAL A 118 -6.17 2.59 0.11
C VAL A 118 -5.70 4.03 0.27
N VAL A 119 -4.85 4.26 1.27
CA VAL A 119 -4.30 5.58 1.58
C VAL A 119 -2.81 5.49 1.95
N THR A 120 -2.09 6.56 1.67
CA THR A 120 -0.71 6.80 2.14
C THR A 120 -0.60 8.16 2.80
N GLY A 121 0.33 8.31 3.75
CA GLY A 121 0.72 9.61 4.30
C GLY A 121 1.88 10.21 3.50
N TYR A 122 1.86 11.52 3.27
CA TYR A 122 2.90 12.25 2.57
C TYR A 122 3.35 13.49 3.36
N ASP A 123 4.62 13.56 3.74
CA ASP A 123 5.16 14.64 4.59
C ASP A 123 5.74 15.83 3.79
N GLY A 124 5.53 15.85 2.47
CA GLY A 124 6.13 16.82 1.55
C GLY A 124 7.47 16.37 0.95
N TRP A 125 8.03 15.28 1.46
CA TRP A 125 9.33 14.76 1.07
C TRP A 125 9.25 13.28 0.72
N ALA A 126 8.68 12.44 1.59
CA ALA A 126 8.51 11.02 1.45
C ALA A 126 7.04 10.60 1.67
N GLU A 127 6.66 9.51 1.01
CA GLU A 127 5.33 8.92 1.11
C GLU A 127 5.42 7.62 1.92
N SER A 128 4.43 7.32 2.76
CA SER A 128 4.37 6.08 3.54
C SER A 128 4.27 4.83 2.65
N LEU A 129 4.36 3.64 3.24
CA LEU A 129 3.85 2.45 2.55
C LEU A 129 2.32 2.56 2.46
N VAL A 130 1.73 1.86 1.48
CA VAL A 130 0.28 1.79 1.30
C VAL A 130 -0.41 1.08 2.46
N SER A 131 -1.57 1.58 2.87
CA SER A 131 -2.42 0.91 3.85
C SER A 131 -2.90 -0.47 3.36
N ALA A 132 -3.37 -1.30 4.29
CA ALA A 132 -4.17 -2.46 3.91
C ALA A 132 -5.42 -1.99 3.14
N PRO A 133 -5.83 -2.67 2.05
CA PRO A 133 -7.01 -2.27 1.30
C PRO A 133 -8.28 -2.46 2.11
N MET A 134 -9.16 -1.46 2.03
CA MET A 134 -10.53 -1.55 2.50
C MET A 134 -11.46 -1.76 1.32
N HIS A 135 -12.40 -2.69 1.48
CA HIS A 135 -13.47 -2.91 0.52
C HIS A 135 -14.80 -2.46 1.12
N PHE A 136 -15.59 -1.72 0.34
CA PHE A 136 -16.89 -1.22 0.78
C PHE A 136 -17.91 -1.34 -0.35
N SER A 137 -19.09 -1.88 -0.05
CA SER A 137 -20.18 -2.00 -1.01
C SER A 137 -21.11 -0.80 -0.89
N ILE A 138 -21.19 -0.01 -1.96
CA ILE A 138 -22.17 1.08 -2.07
C ILE A 138 -23.50 0.48 -2.50
N PRO A 139 -24.57 0.60 -1.68
CA PRO A 139 -25.87 0.04 -1.98
C PRO A 139 -26.57 0.78 -3.12
N GLN A 140 -27.51 0.09 -3.77
CA GLN A 140 -28.45 0.68 -4.74
C GLN A 140 -29.45 1.64 -4.08
#